data_AF-A0A960GIN9-F1
#
_entry.id   AF-A0A960GIN9-F1
#
_cell.length_a   1.000
_cell.length_b   1.000
_cell.length_c   1.000
_cell.angle_alpha   90.00
_cell.angle_beta   90.00
_cell.angle_gamma   90.00
#
_symmetry.space_group_name_H-M   'P 1'
#
loop_
_entity.id
_entity.type
_entity.pdbx_description
1 polymer ?
#
loop_
_entity_poly.entity_id
_entity_poly.type
_entity_poly.pdbx_seq_one_letter_code
_entity_poly.pdbx_strand_id
1 'polypeptide(L)'
;MIWKESLLYRLWVVGGLVAIVFLVVRVGISTKPGDDPPYLLFGAAVGIYLMGILLMQGIALLRTNPTPEVEATPAGELPQTPQGMQAALTLPGADGERARSGAKRAHKQSIGLFIPTALIAILLPLGGYLYISGTVTGVWQPFGETGIGIPIAALPGLAMVLVMALMLPFNMRRAREATDDYNSGLGLRISATPKSILLPRIGTDGIGHHVVGPTVMEGERYGRHVVMEAYSGSTAVLVQAPTEPFRLTGSGGRVSADGPVPGWVNQALTRVPSDSRWHKVTIEGGPAGIRADRKGSALDSDWLVDLWLAEVLADAKSGG
;
A
#
# COMPACT_ATOMS: atom_id res chain seq x y z
N MET A 1 0.55 9.64 -2.64
CA MET A 1 1.86 8.99 -2.89
C MET A 1 2.81 10.06 -3.43
N ILE A 2 3.83 10.46 -2.67
CA ILE A 2 4.71 11.63 -2.94
C ILE A 2 5.20 11.74 -4.40
N TRP A 3 5.36 10.60 -5.08
CA TRP A 3 5.67 10.52 -6.51
C TRP A 3 4.68 11.27 -7.41
N LYS A 4 3.37 11.15 -7.16
CA LYS A 4 2.33 11.83 -7.96
C LYS A 4 2.23 13.31 -7.60
N GLU A 5 2.47 13.66 -6.34
CA GLU A 5 2.22 14.99 -5.78
C GLU A 5 3.41 15.96 -5.92
N SER A 6 4.66 15.45 -5.95
CA SER A 6 5.85 16.29 -5.95
C SER A 6 6.66 16.13 -7.24
N LEU A 7 6.69 17.19 -8.04
CA LEU A 7 7.58 17.31 -9.19
C LEU A 7 9.04 17.34 -8.75
N LEU A 8 9.36 18.01 -7.63
CA LEU A 8 10.70 18.05 -7.06
C LEU A 8 11.20 16.65 -6.70
N TYR A 9 10.36 15.81 -6.07
CA TYR A 9 10.71 14.44 -5.72
C TYR A 9 11.02 13.61 -6.98
N ARG A 10 10.19 13.72 -8.02
CA ARG A 10 10.43 13.05 -9.31
C ARG A 10 11.73 13.50 -9.96
N LEU A 11 11.98 14.81 -10.00
CA LEU A 11 13.21 15.37 -10.52
C LEU A 11 14.43 14.90 -9.74
N TRP A 12 14.36 14.83 -8.41
CA TRP A 12 15.45 14.32 -7.59
C TRP A 12 15.71 12.83 -7.85
N VAL A 13 14.67 12.00 -7.86
CA VAL A 13 14.81 10.55 -8.07
C VAL A 13 15.36 10.26 -9.46
N VAL A 14 14.76 10.82 -10.51
CA VAL A 14 15.16 10.56 -11.91
C VAL A 14 16.44 11.32 -12.26
N GLY A 15 16.47 12.62 -12.03
CA GLY A 15 17.62 13.47 -12.33
C GLY A 15 18.86 13.13 -11.51
N GLY A 16 18.68 12.80 -10.22
CA GLY A 16 19.78 12.33 -9.37
C GLY A 16 20.35 11.00 -9.82
N LEU A 17 19.51 10.05 -10.26
CA LEU A 17 19.99 8.78 -10.82
C LEU A 17 20.77 9.01 -12.12
N VAL A 18 20.23 9.83 -13.03
CA VAL A 18 20.92 10.20 -14.28
C VAL A 18 22.25 10.89 -13.99
N ALA A 19 22.32 11.77 -12.99
CA ALA A 19 23.55 12.44 -12.59
C ALA A 19 24.59 11.45 -12.04
N ILE A 20 24.18 10.46 -11.24
CA ILE A 20 25.07 9.39 -10.77
C ILE A 20 25.59 8.56 -11.94
N VAL A 21 24.71 8.14 -12.87
CA VAL A 21 25.12 7.38 -14.06
C VAL A 21 26.11 8.18 -14.90
N PHE A 22 25.82 9.46 -15.15
CA PHE A 22 26.72 10.35 -15.87
C PHE A 22 28.07 10.51 -15.17
N LEU A 23 28.06 10.67 -13.83
CA LEU A 23 29.27 10.73 -13.02
C LEU A 23 30.11 9.46 -13.15
N VAL A 24 29.49 8.28 -13.03
CA VAL A 24 30.15 6.98 -13.17
C VAL A 24 30.78 6.82 -14.55
N VAL A 25 30.02 7.12 -15.61
CA VAL A 25 30.53 7.05 -17.00
C VAL A 25 31.65 8.05 -17.23
N ARG A 26 31.48 9.30 -16.80
CA ARG A 26 32.47 10.36 -17.01
C ARG A 26 33.78 10.04 -16.32
N VAL A 27 33.70 9.57 -15.08
CA VAL A 27 34.86 9.12 -14.29
C VAL A 27 35.51 7.92 -14.99
N GLY A 28 34.74 6.89 -15.34
CA GLY A 28 35.26 5.69 -16.00
C GLY A 28 36.00 5.97 -17.32
N ILE A 29 35.56 6.97 -18.10
CA ILE A 29 36.27 7.42 -19.31
C ILE A 29 37.55 8.19 -18.98
N SER A 30 37.60 8.88 -17.84
CA SER A 30 38.75 9.71 -17.43
C SER A 30 39.81 9.00 -16.59
N THR A 31 39.47 7.86 -15.98
CA THR A 31 40.38 7.08 -15.13
C THR A 31 41.34 6.28 -15.99
N LYS A 32 42.65 6.38 -15.72
CA LYS A 32 43.66 5.60 -16.46
C LYS A 32 43.78 4.20 -15.87
N PRO A 33 44.26 3.21 -16.66
CA PRO A 33 44.58 1.89 -16.14
C PRO A 33 45.62 2.00 -15.02
N GLY A 34 45.29 1.49 -13.83
CA GLY A 34 46.16 1.53 -12.65
C GLY A 34 45.87 2.64 -11.64
N ASP A 35 44.98 3.59 -11.97
CA ASP A 35 44.48 4.56 -11.00
C ASP A 35 43.45 3.89 -10.07
N ASP A 36 43.53 4.21 -8.77
CA ASP A 36 42.47 3.81 -7.83
C ASP A 36 41.14 4.47 -8.25
N PRO A 37 40.05 3.71 -8.37
CA PRO A 37 38.74 4.29 -8.66
C PRO A 37 38.38 5.30 -7.56
N PRO A 38 37.76 6.45 -7.90
CA PRO A 38 37.43 7.48 -6.91
C PRO A 38 36.18 7.08 -6.12
N TYR A 39 36.28 6.00 -5.33
CA TYR A 39 35.20 5.41 -4.57
C TYR A 39 34.54 6.43 -3.64
N LEU A 40 35.32 7.34 -3.04
CA LEU A 40 34.81 8.44 -2.20
C LEU A 40 33.78 9.30 -2.94
N LEU A 41 34.04 9.62 -4.21
CA LEU A 41 33.15 10.45 -5.01
C LEU A 41 31.83 9.73 -5.31
N PHE A 42 31.90 8.42 -5.65
CA PHE A 42 30.72 7.61 -5.89
C PHE A 42 29.91 7.36 -4.61
N GLY A 43 30.58 7.03 -3.51
CA GLY A 43 29.96 6.84 -2.20
C GLY A 43 29.25 8.11 -1.71
N ALA A 44 29.89 9.27 -1.85
CA ALA A 44 29.28 10.55 -1.51
C ALA A 44 28.06 10.86 -2.40
N ALA A 45 28.16 10.65 -3.73
CA ALA A 45 27.06 10.90 -4.66
C ALA A 45 25.83 10.01 -4.36
N VAL A 46 26.04 8.71 -4.15
CA VAL A 46 24.97 7.77 -3.77
C VAL A 46 24.41 8.10 -2.40
N GLY A 47 25.26 8.43 -1.42
CA GLY A 47 24.84 8.80 -0.08
C GLY A 47 23.94 10.04 -0.06
N ILE A 48 24.33 11.11 -0.77
CA ILE A 48 23.51 12.32 -0.93
C ILE A 48 22.18 12.00 -1.60
N TYR A 49 22.20 11.19 -2.65
CA TYR A 49 21.00 10.81 -3.39
C TYR A 49 19.99 10.07 -2.50
N LEU A 50 20.45 9.02 -1.79
CA LEU A 50 19.61 8.24 -0.87
C LEU A 50 19.12 9.10 0.30
N MET A 51 19.98 9.94 0.87
CA MET A 51 19.61 10.86 1.95
C MET A 51 18.51 11.83 1.51
N GLY A 52 18.61 12.38 0.29
CA GLY A 52 17.58 13.25 -0.27
C GLY A 52 16.23 12.55 -0.45
N ILE A 53 16.23 11.31 -0.93
CA ILE A 53 15.00 10.48 -1.04
C ILE A 53 14.37 10.29 0.33
N LEU A 54 15.17 9.87 1.31
CA LEU A 54 14.70 9.61 2.66
C LEU A 54 14.20 10.88 3.35
N LEU A 55 14.89 12.00 3.18
CA LEU A 55 14.49 13.29 3.74
C LEU A 55 13.16 13.75 3.17
N MET A 56 12.98 13.70 1.84
CA MET A 56 11.72 14.10 1.21
C MET A 56 10.57 13.17 1.58
N GLN A 57 10.80 11.86 1.63
CA GLN A 57 9.80 10.88 2.09
C GLN A 57 9.43 11.13 3.56
N GLY A 58 10.41 11.38 4.42
CA GLY A 58 10.20 11.71 5.83
C GLY A 58 9.43 13.02 6.02
N ILE A 59 9.78 14.07 5.28
CA ILE A 59 9.05 15.35 5.29
C ILE A 59 7.61 15.16 4.83
N ALA A 60 7.37 14.45 3.72
CA ALA A 60 6.02 14.21 3.23
C ALA A 60 5.20 13.39 4.24
N LEU A 61 5.81 12.39 4.84
CA LEU A 61 5.17 11.59 5.89
C LEU A 61 4.82 12.46 7.10
N LEU A 62 5.74 13.28 7.60
CA LEU A 62 5.49 14.19 8.73
C LEU A 62 4.44 15.27 8.43
N ARG A 63 4.32 15.70 7.18
CA ARG A 63 3.31 16.68 6.73
C ARG A 63 1.93 16.06 6.49
N THR A 64 1.85 14.74 6.38
CA THR A 64 0.57 14.08 6.13
C THR A 64 -0.29 14.19 7.37
N ASN A 65 -1.43 14.88 7.29
CA ASN A 65 -2.40 14.86 8.37
C ASN A 65 -3.13 13.50 8.35
N PRO A 66 -3.05 12.68 9.42
CA PRO A 66 -3.73 11.38 9.46
C PRO A 66 -5.26 11.49 9.53
N THR A 67 -5.77 12.66 9.92
CA THR A 67 -7.20 12.97 9.99
C THR A 67 -7.42 14.35 9.37
N PRO A 68 -7.29 14.49 8.03
CA PRO A 68 -7.58 15.75 7.39
C PRO A 68 -9.03 16.12 7.66
N GLU A 69 -9.31 17.43 7.77
CA GLU A 69 -10.70 17.89 7.78
C GLU A 69 -11.39 17.38 6.52
N VAL A 70 -12.52 16.70 6.71
CA VAL A 70 -13.31 16.21 5.60
C VAL A 70 -13.97 17.42 4.95
N GLU A 71 -13.44 17.81 3.80
CA GLU A 71 -14.02 18.89 3.02
C GLU A 71 -15.47 18.54 2.65
N ALA A 72 -16.36 19.52 2.72
CA ALA A 72 -17.76 19.31 2.43
C ALA A 72 -17.92 18.79 0.99
N THR A 73 -18.49 17.60 0.84
CA THR A 73 -18.74 17.03 -0.49
C THR A 73 -19.89 17.80 -1.14
N PRO A 74 -19.74 18.30 -2.38
CA PRO A 74 -20.82 18.95 -3.10
C PRO A 74 -22.07 18.05 -3.20
N ALA A 75 -23.25 18.67 -3.20
CA ALA A 75 -24.49 17.93 -3.32
C ALA A 75 -24.54 17.16 -4.65
N GLY A 76 -24.77 15.85 -4.58
CA GLY A 76 -24.83 14.98 -5.75
C GLY A 76 -23.48 14.45 -6.23
N GLU A 77 -22.40 14.62 -5.48
CA GLU A 77 -21.08 14.05 -5.78
C GLU A 77 -20.63 13.05 -4.71
N LEU A 78 -19.67 12.19 -5.06
CA LEU A 78 -19.00 11.32 -4.09
C LEU A 78 -17.78 12.03 -3.50
N PRO A 79 -17.48 11.78 -2.21
CA PRO A 79 -16.20 12.21 -1.65
C PRO A 79 -15.03 11.70 -2.48
N GLN A 80 -14.13 12.60 -2.87
CA GLN A 80 -13.00 12.25 -3.75
C GLN A 80 -11.82 11.64 -2.99
N THR A 81 -11.76 11.86 -1.67
CA THR A 81 -10.70 11.32 -0.83
C THR A 81 -11.13 10.02 -0.14
N PRO A 82 -10.22 9.06 0.11
CA PRO A 82 -10.52 7.87 0.90
C PRO A 82 -11.08 8.18 2.29
N GLN A 83 -10.57 9.24 2.94
CA GLN A 83 -11.05 9.68 4.25
C GLN A 83 -12.47 10.24 4.18
N GLY A 84 -12.79 11.01 3.14
CA GLY A 84 -14.15 11.48 2.89
C GLY A 84 -15.11 10.34 2.63
N MET A 85 -14.70 9.35 1.83
CA MET A 85 -15.51 8.14 1.58
C MET A 85 -15.74 7.36 2.86
N GLN A 86 -14.71 7.18 3.68
CA GLN A 86 -14.81 6.48 4.96
C GLN A 86 -15.72 7.22 5.95
N ALA A 87 -15.63 8.54 6.01
CA ALA A 87 -16.52 9.36 6.83
C ALA A 87 -17.98 9.23 6.36
N ALA A 88 -18.23 9.28 5.04
CA ALA A 88 -19.56 9.13 4.46
C ALA A 88 -20.16 7.73 4.67
N LEU A 89 -19.31 6.70 4.76
CA LEU A 89 -19.72 5.31 4.98
C LEU A 89 -19.75 4.87 6.44
N THR A 90 -19.40 5.77 7.37
CA THR A 90 -19.40 5.45 8.80
C THR A 90 -20.83 5.17 9.27
N LEU A 91 -21.04 4.03 9.93
CA LEU A 91 -22.37 3.61 10.38
C LEU A 91 -22.91 4.56 11.48
N PRO A 92 -24.24 4.79 11.52
CA PRO A 92 -24.88 5.49 12.63
C PRO A 92 -24.58 4.79 13.96
N GLY A 93 -24.10 5.55 14.95
CA GLY A 93 -23.75 5.01 16.27
C GLY A 93 -22.41 4.27 16.33
N ALA A 94 -21.66 4.17 15.22
CA ALA A 94 -20.29 3.65 15.26
C ALA A 94 -19.34 4.63 15.95
N ASP A 95 -18.31 4.07 16.58
CA ASP A 95 -17.26 4.84 17.25
C ASP A 95 -16.32 5.50 16.23
N GLY A 96 -16.72 6.69 15.76
CA GLY A 96 -15.92 7.49 14.84
C GLY A 96 -14.60 8.00 15.46
N GLU A 97 -14.51 8.12 16.78
CA GLU A 97 -13.27 8.47 17.47
C GLU A 97 -12.27 7.31 17.40
N ARG A 98 -12.74 6.07 17.57
CA ARG A 98 -11.92 4.87 17.37
C ARG A 98 -11.34 4.81 15.96
N ALA A 99 -12.14 5.09 14.93
CA ALA A 99 -11.69 5.17 13.53
C ALA A 99 -10.57 6.21 13.32
N ARG A 100 -10.77 7.43 13.83
CA ARG A 100 -9.75 8.49 13.78
C ARG A 100 -8.49 8.14 14.57
N SER A 101 -8.64 7.51 15.73
CA SER A 101 -7.50 7.04 16.54
C SER A 101 -6.71 5.95 15.83
N GLY A 102 -7.39 5.07 15.09
CA GLY A 102 -6.81 4.03 14.25
C GLY A 102 -5.97 4.63 13.12
N ALA A 103 -6.52 5.64 12.42
CA ALA A 103 -5.79 6.39 11.38
C ALA A 103 -4.50 7.02 11.94
N LYS A 104 -4.58 7.69 13.09
CA LYS A 104 -3.42 8.28 13.77
C LYS A 104 -2.38 7.23 14.17
N ARG A 105 -2.82 6.07 14.68
CA ARG A 105 -1.92 4.97 15.06
C ARG A 105 -1.23 4.34 13.85
N ALA A 106 -1.96 4.05 12.78
CA ALA A 106 -1.40 3.53 11.53
C ALA A 106 -0.36 4.49 10.95
N HIS A 107 -0.65 5.79 10.98
CA HIS A 107 0.27 6.83 10.53
C HIS A 107 1.54 6.90 11.40
N LYS A 108 1.38 6.95 12.74
CA LYS A 108 2.51 6.94 13.68
C LYS A 108 3.37 5.69 13.53
N GLN A 109 2.76 4.53 13.31
CA GLN A 109 3.46 3.29 13.06
C GLN A 109 4.25 3.34 11.75
N SER A 110 3.68 3.92 10.70
CA SER A 110 4.36 4.10 9.41
C SER A 110 5.61 4.98 9.55
N ILE A 111 5.52 6.08 10.33
CA ILE A 111 6.69 6.91 10.71
C ILE A 111 7.70 6.09 11.52
N GLY A 112 7.23 5.33 12.51
CA GLY A 112 8.09 4.51 13.36
C GLY A 112 8.88 3.43 12.60
N LEU A 113 8.32 2.89 11.52
CA LEU A 113 9.00 1.92 10.65
C LEU A 113 9.90 2.57 9.61
N PHE A 114 9.62 3.82 9.23
CA PHE A 114 10.42 4.55 8.26
C PHE A 114 11.86 4.77 8.74
N ILE A 115 12.06 5.20 9.98
CA ILE A 115 13.37 5.50 10.56
C ILE A 115 14.33 4.29 10.54
N PRO A 116 13.99 3.11 11.10
CA PRO A 116 14.89 1.95 11.07
C PRO A 116 15.13 1.46 9.63
N THR A 117 14.14 1.54 8.75
CA THR A 117 14.32 1.19 7.33
C THR A 117 15.30 2.15 6.63
N ALA A 118 15.19 3.45 6.90
CA ALA A 118 16.11 4.48 6.42
C ALA A 118 17.53 4.23 6.93
N LEU A 119 17.69 3.86 8.21
CA LEU A 119 18.99 3.52 8.78
C LEU A 119 19.60 2.28 8.11
N ILE A 120 18.82 1.23 7.85
CA ILE A 120 19.30 0.05 7.10
C ILE A 120 19.78 0.46 5.70
N ALA A 121 18.99 1.29 5.00
CA ALA A 121 19.31 1.76 3.66
C ALA A 121 20.57 2.65 3.60
N ILE A 122 20.98 3.26 4.71
CA ILE A 122 22.21 4.06 4.81
C ILE A 122 23.38 3.19 5.28
N LEU A 123 23.20 2.44 6.37
CA LEU A 123 24.27 1.72 7.06
C LEU A 123 24.82 0.56 6.24
N LEU A 124 23.98 -0.17 5.49
CA LEU A 124 24.47 -1.30 4.69
C LEU A 124 25.35 -0.84 3.50
N PRO A 125 24.93 0.14 2.66
CA PRO A 125 25.80 0.67 1.62
C PRO A 125 27.05 1.35 2.18
N LEU A 126 26.93 2.09 3.28
CA LEU A 126 28.08 2.73 3.93
C LEU A 126 29.07 1.68 4.46
N GLY A 127 28.60 0.61 5.08
CA GLY A 127 29.44 -0.49 5.55
C GLY A 127 30.15 -1.21 4.41
N GLY A 128 29.44 -1.47 3.31
CA GLY A 128 30.02 -2.02 2.07
C GLY A 128 31.07 -1.08 1.47
N TYR A 129 30.78 0.21 1.43
CA TYR A 129 31.70 1.24 0.97
C TYR A 129 32.99 1.26 1.79
N LEU A 130 32.90 1.35 3.12
CA LEU A 130 34.05 1.39 4.03
C LEU A 130 34.93 0.15 3.94
N TYR A 131 34.33 -1.00 3.64
CA TYR A 131 35.05 -2.24 3.41
C TYR A 131 35.78 -2.24 2.07
N ILE A 132 35.10 -1.87 0.98
CA ILE A 132 35.67 -1.84 -0.38
C ILE A 132 36.77 -0.78 -0.51
N SER A 133 36.62 0.37 0.15
CA SER A 133 37.64 1.43 0.16
C SER A 133 38.88 1.09 0.99
N GLY A 134 38.91 -0.06 1.66
CA GLY A 134 39.99 -0.45 2.57
C GLY A 134 40.06 0.36 3.86
N THR A 135 39.07 1.23 4.11
CA THR A 135 39.01 2.06 5.33
C THR A 135 38.76 1.19 6.57
N VAL A 136 37.96 0.14 6.43
CA VAL A 136 37.73 -0.88 7.45
C VAL A 136 37.93 -2.25 6.83
N THR A 137 39.06 -2.88 7.11
CA THR A 137 39.40 -4.20 6.54
C THR A 137 39.01 -5.38 7.43
N GLY A 138 38.57 -5.10 8.66
CA GLY A 138 38.20 -6.13 9.63
C GLY A 138 37.02 -6.99 9.13
N VAL A 139 37.18 -8.30 9.20
CA VAL A 139 36.16 -9.29 8.85
C VAL A 139 35.85 -10.13 10.07
N TRP A 140 34.57 -10.25 10.40
CA TRP A 140 34.09 -11.19 11.39
C TRP A 140 33.76 -12.52 10.72
N GLN A 141 34.31 -13.62 11.24
CA GLN A 141 34.13 -14.97 10.69
C GLN A 141 33.34 -15.85 11.66
N PRO A 142 32.00 -15.71 11.74
CA PRO A 142 31.19 -16.48 12.68
C PRO A 142 31.16 -17.98 12.39
N PHE A 143 31.53 -18.41 11.19
CA PHE A 143 31.49 -19.79 10.73
C PHE A 143 32.89 -20.44 10.60
N GLY A 144 33.88 -19.91 11.33
CA GLY A 144 35.28 -20.37 11.29
C GLY A 144 36.12 -19.71 10.19
N GLU A 145 37.43 -19.99 10.20
CA GLU A 145 38.43 -19.33 9.34
C GLU A 145 38.18 -19.48 7.84
N THR A 146 37.53 -20.58 7.44
CA THR A 146 37.15 -20.88 6.05
C THR A 146 35.69 -20.53 5.73
N GLY A 147 34.96 -19.97 6.69
CA GLY A 147 33.54 -19.63 6.57
C GLY A 147 33.30 -18.28 5.87
N ILE A 148 32.03 -17.98 5.61
CA ILE A 148 31.63 -16.67 5.04
C ILE A 148 31.99 -15.57 6.03
N GLY A 149 32.91 -14.70 5.64
CA GLY A 149 33.29 -13.52 6.40
C GLY A 149 32.31 -12.37 6.21
N ILE A 150 31.96 -11.71 7.30
CA ILE A 150 31.10 -10.52 7.31
C ILE A 150 31.98 -9.30 7.60
N PRO A 151 32.02 -8.28 6.72
CA PRO A 151 32.73 -7.05 7.01
C PRO A 151 32.23 -6.41 8.32
N ILE A 152 33.15 -6.09 9.24
CA ILE A 152 32.79 -5.48 10.53
C ILE A 152 32.04 -4.16 10.31
N ALA A 153 32.40 -3.42 9.26
CA ALA A 153 31.71 -2.19 8.86
C ALA A 153 30.23 -2.37 8.50
N ALA A 154 29.79 -3.58 8.12
CA ALA A 154 28.40 -3.89 7.80
C ALA A 154 27.57 -4.32 9.03
N LEU A 155 28.22 -4.63 10.17
CA LEU A 155 27.55 -5.14 11.37
C LEU A 155 26.46 -4.21 11.91
N PRO A 156 26.61 -2.88 11.96
CA PRO A 156 25.54 -1.99 12.43
C PRO A 156 24.25 -2.10 11.59
N GLY A 157 24.40 -2.18 10.26
CA GLY A 157 23.27 -2.37 9.36
C GLY A 157 22.61 -3.74 9.52
N LEU A 158 23.42 -4.80 9.64
CA LEU A 158 22.93 -6.17 9.87
C LEU A 158 22.25 -6.32 11.23
N ALA A 159 22.76 -5.69 12.28
CA ALA A 159 22.14 -5.66 13.60
C ALA A 159 20.75 -4.99 13.54
N MET A 160 20.61 -3.89 12.78
CA MET A 160 19.32 -3.24 12.58
C MET A 160 18.34 -4.13 11.80
N VAL A 161 18.81 -4.84 10.76
CA VAL A 161 18.01 -5.84 10.05
C VAL A 161 17.52 -6.93 11.00
N LEU A 162 18.39 -7.43 11.88
CA LEU A 162 18.04 -8.44 12.87
C LEU A 162 16.97 -7.91 13.85
N VAL A 163 17.13 -6.70 14.38
CA VAL A 163 16.14 -6.06 15.24
C VAL A 163 14.79 -5.95 14.52
N MET A 164 14.78 -5.48 13.28
CA MET A 164 13.56 -5.37 12.47
C MET A 164 12.90 -6.73 12.22
N ALA A 165 13.69 -7.76 11.94
CA ALA A 165 13.20 -9.12 11.75
C ALA A 165 12.55 -9.68 13.03
N LEU A 166 13.19 -9.48 14.19
CA LEU A 166 12.67 -9.90 15.50
C LEU A 166 11.40 -9.12 15.90
N MET A 167 11.30 -7.86 15.51
CA MET A 167 10.12 -7.02 15.79
C MET A 167 8.95 -7.27 14.82
N LEU A 168 9.15 -8.00 13.72
CA LEU A 168 8.16 -8.18 12.67
C LEU A 168 6.81 -8.72 13.19
N PRO A 169 6.74 -9.75 14.06
CA PRO A 169 5.45 -10.26 14.56
C PRO A 169 4.67 -9.21 15.35
N PHE A 170 5.36 -8.40 16.16
CA PHE A 170 4.76 -7.34 16.95
C PHE A 170 4.26 -6.18 16.06
N ASN A 171 5.06 -5.81 15.06
CA ASN A 171 4.69 -4.77 14.10
C ASN A 171 3.47 -5.19 13.27
N MET A 172 3.38 -6.46 12.85
CA MET A 172 2.22 -6.98 12.12
C MET A 172 0.95 -7.00 12.98
N ARG A 173 1.05 -7.38 14.26
CA ARG A 173 -0.10 -7.31 15.19
C ARG A 173 -0.59 -5.89 15.39
N ARG A 174 0.31 -4.94 15.65
CA ARG A 174 -0.04 -3.52 15.79
C ARG A 174 -0.65 -2.93 14.52
N ALA A 175 -0.14 -3.33 13.35
CA ALA A 175 -0.70 -2.90 12.07
C ALA A 175 -2.13 -3.40 11.90
N ARG A 176 -2.39 -4.67 12.22
CA ARG A 176 -3.73 -5.26 12.18
C ARG A 176 -4.69 -4.53 13.12
N GLU A 177 -4.31 -4.32 14.38
CA GLU A 177 -5.11 -3.59 15.35
C GLU A 177 -5.42 -2.15 14.89
N ALA A 178 -4.43 -1.44 14.35
CA ALA A 178 -4.62 -0.10 13.83
C ALA A 178 -5.57 -0.08 12.61
N THR A 179 -5.50 -1.10 11.74
CA THR A 179 -6.42 -1.24 10.61
C THR A 179 -7.83 -1.63 11.04
N ASP A 180 -7.98 -2.52 12.02
CA ASP A 180 -9.28 -2.87 12.61
C ASP A 180 -9.93 -1.65 13.26
N ASP A 181 -9.14 -0.85 13.99
CA ASP A 181 -9.62 0.38 14.58
C ASP A 181 -9.96 1.42 13.52
N TYR A 182 -9.16 1.57 12.48
CA TYR A 182 -9.45 2.44 11.34
C TYR A 182 -10.78 2.08 10.66
N ASN A 183 -11.07 0.79 10.50
CA ASN A 183 -12.29 0.30 9.86
C ASN A 183 -13.47 0.14 10.83
N SER A 184 -13.31 0.45 12.13
CA SER A 184 -14.38 0.27 13.12
C SER A 184 -15.61 1.11 12.80
N GLY A 185 -15.41 2.31 12.23
CA GLY A 185 -16.50 3.17 11.76
C GLY A 185 -17.34 2.51 10.66
N LEU A 186 -16.73 1.63 9.87
CA LEU A 186 -17.40 0.88 8.81
C LEU A 186 -18.08 -0.39 9.32
N GLY A 187 -17.87 -0.78 10.59
CA GLY A 187 -18.31 -2.07 11.12
C GLY A 187 -17.52 -3.26 10.58
N LEU A 188 -16.36 -3.03 9.96
CA LEU A 188 -15.52 -4.06 9.33
C LEU A 188 -14.25 -4.32 10.15
N ARG A 189 -13.78 -5.57 10.13
CA ARG A 189 -12.51 -6.00 10.75
C ARG A 189 -11.77 -6.98 9.85
N ILE A 190 -10.46 -7.05 9.96
CA ILE A 190 -9.65 -8.04 9.25
C ILE A 190 -9.96 -9.43 9.84
N SER A 191 -10.52 -10.32 9.03
CA SER A 191 -10.73 -11.73 9.41
C SER A 191 -9.63 -12.64 8.90
N ALA A 192 -9.09 -12.36 7.71
CA ALA A 192 -7.98 -13.11 7.13
C ALA A 192 -6.88 -12.20 6.58
N THR A 193 -5.64 -12.65 6.70
CA THR A 193 -4.44 -12.02 6.11
C THR A 193 -3.73 -13.02 5.22
N PRO A 194 -3.06 -12.56 4.14
CA PRO A 194 -2.26 -13.43 3.28
C PRO A 194 -1.17 -14.14 4.09
N LYS A 195 -0.83 -15.36 3.66
CA LYS A 195 0.26 -16.15 4.23
C LYS A 195 1.46 -16.14 3.30
N SER A 196 2.64 -15.95 3.88
CA SER A 196 3.90 -16.21 3.19
C SER A 196 4.19 -17.72 3.24
N ILE A 197 4.40 -18.33 2.09
CA ILE A 197 4.85 -19.71 1.96
C ILE A 197 6.07 -19.80 1.06
N LEU A 198 6.92 -20.77 1.36
CA LEU A 198 8.09 -21.11 0.57
C LEU A 198 7.72 -22.32 -0.30
N LEU A 199 7.76 -22.14 -1.62
CA LEU A 199 7.48 -23.22 -2.58
C LEU A 199 8.70 -23.47 -3.46
N PRO A 200 8.96 -24.72 -3.88
CA PRO A 200 9.95 -24.99 -4.92
C PRO A 200 9.62 -24.19 -6.19
N ARG A 201 10.62 -23.59 -6.82
CA ARG A 201 10.42 -22.89 -8.10
C ARG A 201 10.14 -23.92 -9.20
N ILE A 202 9.08 -23.70 -9.98
CA ILE A 202 8.79 -24.55 -11.13
C ILE A 202 9.84 -24.28 -12.22
N GLY A 203 10.59 -25.32 -12.63
CA GLY A 203 11.55 -25.26 -13.74
C GLY A 203 12.94 -24.71 -13.40
N THR A 204 13.25 -24.41 -12.13
CA THR A 204 14.61 -24.06 -11.67
C THR A 204 14.88 -24.66 -10.31
N ASP A 205 16.14 -24.99 -10.01
CA ASP A 205 16.53 -25.35 -8.65
C ASP A 205 16.34 -24.14 -7.71
N GLY A 206 15.70 -24.38 -6.56
CA GLY A 206 15.59 -23.41 -5.48
C GLY A 206 14.18 -23.20 -4.94
N ILE A 207 14.11 -22.42 -3.87
CA ILE A 207 12.88 -22.08 -3.16
C ILE A 207 12.47 -20.64 -3.50
N GLY A 208 11.23 -20.46 -3.94
CA GLY A 208 10.58 -19.18 -4.17
C GLY A 208 9.74 -18.75 -2.96
N HIS A 209 9.71 -17.45 -2.70
CA HIS A 209 8.78 -16.86 -1.74
C HIS A 209 7.47 -16.54 -2.45
N HIS A 210 6.36 -17.08 -1.96
CA HIS A 210 5.01 -16.85 -2.48
C HIS A 210 4.10 -16.29 -1.40
N VAL A 211 3.31 -15.29 -1.76
CA VAL A 211 2.23 -14.76 -0.92
C VAL A 211 0.93 -15.37 -1.40
N VAL A 212 0.26 -16.14 -0.53
CA VAL A 212 -0.95 -16.90 -0.87
C VAL A 212 -2.12 -16.47 0.01
N GLY A 213 -3.27 -16.27 -0.64
CA GLY A 213 -4.54 -15.93 -0.01
C GLY A 213 -4.84 -14.42 -0.01
N PRO A 214 -6.12 -14.03 0.13
CA PRO A 214 -6.56 -12.65 0.20
C PRO A 214 -6.31 -12.02 1.57
N THR A 215 -6.28 -10.68 1.61
CA THR A 215 -6.70 -9.94 2.80
C THR A 215 -8.23 -9.88 2.78
N VAL A 216 -8.89 -10.29 3.86
CA VAL A 216 -10.35 -10.26 3.98
C VAL A 216 -10.74 -9.35 5.15
N MET A 217 -11.64 -8.41 4.88
CA MET A 217 -12.33 -7.64 5.88
C MET A 217 -13.80 -8.03 5.89
N GLU A 218 -14.36 -8.31 7.05
CA GLU A 218 -15.74 -8.75 7.20
C GLU A 218 -16.44 -8.02 8.34
N GLY A 219 -17.76 -7.94 8.28
CA GLY A 219 -18.57 -7.39 9.35
C GLY A 219 -20.04 -7.24 8.97
N GLU A 220 -20.77 -6.48 9.78
CA GLU A 220 -22.19 -6.22 9.59
C GLU A 220 -22.41 -4.73 9.33
N ARG A 221 -23.17 -4.41 8.29
CA ARG A 221 -23.54 -3.05 7.91
C ARG A 221 -25.03 -3.00 7.61
N TYR A 222 -25.76 -2.13 8.30
CA TYR A 222 -27.23 -2.01 8.17
C TYR A 222 -27.98 -3.36 8.29
N GLY A 223 -27.50 -4.27 9.13
CA GLY A 223 -28.06 -5.61 9.32
C GLY A 223 -27.75 -6.61 8.20
N ARG A 224 -26.78 -6.31 7.34
CA ARG A 224 -26.32 -7.17 6.24
C ARG A 224 -24.86 -7.50 6.44
N HIS A 225 -24.51 -8.77 6.17
CA HIS A 225 -23.12 -9.18 6.16
C HIS A 225 -22.39 -8.54 4.98
N VAL A 226 -21.20 -8.00 5.23
CA VAL A 226 -20.34 -7.38 4.21
C VAL A 226 -18.96 -8.01 4.26
N VAL A 227 -18.45 -8.38 3.09
CA VAL A 227 -17.11 -8.96 2.91
C VAL A 227 -16.36 -8.16 1.85
N MET A 228 -15.16 -7.70 2.18
CA MET A 228 -14.21 -7.14 1.23
C MET A 228 -12.98 -8.04 1.14
N GLU A 229 -12.64 -8.45 -0.08
CA GLU A 229 -11.48 -9.27 -0.39
C GLU A 229 -10.50 -8.46 -1.24
N ALA A 230 -9.22 -8.44 -0.85
CA ALA A 230 -8.14 -7.87 -1.65
C ALA A 230 -7.11 -8.95 -1.97
N TYR A 231 -6.90 -9.25 -3.25
CA TYR A 231 -5.97 -10.28 -3.70
C TYR A 231 -5.37 -9.97 -5.06
N SER A 232 -4.05 -10.15 -5.19
CA SER A 232 -3.32 -10.02 -6.46
C SER A 232 -3.61 -8.72 -7.24
N GLY A 233 -3.74 -7.60 -6.53
CA GLY A 233 -4.04 -6.30 -7.13
C GLY A 233 -5.52 -6.06 -7.44
N SER A 234 -6.40 -7.03 -7.19
CA SER A 234 -7.85 -6.89 -7.35
C SER A 234 -8.56 -6.74 -6.01
N THR A 235 -9.73 -6.11 -6.05
CA THR A 235 -10.65 -5.99 -4.92
C THR A 235 -12.01 -6.56 -5.29
N ALA A 236 -12.69 -7.14 -4.30
CA ALA A 236 -14.07 -7.55 -4.41
C ALA A 236 -14.81 -7.15 -3.14
N VAL A 237 -16.01 -6.59 -3.29
CA VAL A 237 -16.90 -6.25 -2.17
C VAL A 237 -18.22 -6.98 -2.37
N LEU A 238 -18.65 -7.74 -1.37
CA LEU A 238 -19.93 -8.42 -1.34
C LEU A 238 -20.77 -7.82 -0.21
N VAL A 239 -21.97 -7.36 -0.55
CA VAL A 239 -23.03 -7.00 0.41
C VAL A 239 -24.11 -8.07 0.33
N GLN A 240 -24.37 -8.76 1.44
CA GLN A 240 -25.35 -9.84 1.52
C GLN A 240 -26.79 -9.29 1.46
N ALA A 241 -27.29 -9.15 0.24
CA ALA A 241 -28.65 -8.72 -0.08
C ALA A 241 -29.15 -9.52 -1.28
N PRO A 242 -29.76 -10.70 -1.09
CA PRO A 242 -30.16 -11.56 -2.21
C PRO A 242 -31.07 -10.83 -3.20
N THR A 243 -30.77 -10.93 -4.50
CA THR A 243 -31.53 -10.27 -5.58
C THR A 243 -31.80 -11.20 -6.75
N GLU A 244 -32.66 -10.76 -7.68
CA GLU A 244 -32.65 -11.35 -9.02
C GLU A 244 -31.28 -11.12 -9.69
N PRO A 245 -30.86 -12.01 -10.61
CA PRO A 245 -29.62 -11.82 -11.34
C PRO A 245 -29.62 -10.50 -12.14
N PHE A 246 -28.54 -9.74 -12.01
CA PHE A 246 -28.27 -8.58 -12.86
C PHE A 246 -26.77 -8.37 -12.99
N ARG A 247 -26.37 -7.61 -14.01
CA ARG A 247 -24.98 -7.25 -14.24
C ARG A 247 -24.85 -5.80 -14.65
N LEU A 248 -23.91 -5.11 -14.00
CA LEU A 248 -23.53 -3.73 -14.30
C LEU A 248 -22.05 -3.66 -14.59
N THR A 249 -21.66 -2.73 -15.45
CA THR A 249 -20.27 -2.44 -15.76
C THR A 249 -20.02 -0.94 -15.64
N GLY A 250 -18.83 -0.60 -15.16
CA GLY A 250 -18.39 0.78 -15.04
C GLY A 250 -17.42 1.18 -16.15
N SER A 251 -17.82 2.17 -16.94
CA SER A 251 -17.05 2.70 -18.06
C SER A 251 -17.32 4.19 -18.27
N GLY A 252 -16.32 4.95 -18.72
CA GLY A 252 -16.48 6.38 -19.03
C GLY A 252 -16.95 7.23 -17.85
N GLY A 253 -16.65 6.81 -16.61
CA GLY A 253 -17.08 7.49 -15.40
C GLY A 253 -18.57 7.34 -15.07
N ARG A 254 -19.23 6.29 -15.60
CA ARG A 254 -20.61 5.92 -15.29
C ARG A 254 -20.74 4.42 -15.09
N VAL A 255 -21.77 4.02 -14.35
CA VAL A 255 -22.18 2.62 -14.19
C VAL A 255 -23.42 2.38 -15.05
N SER A 256 -23.40 1.31 -15.85
CA SER A 256 -24.47 0.96 -16.78
C SER A 256 -24.76 -0.52 -16.75
N ALA A 257 -26.01 -0.90 -17.03
CA ALA A 257 -26.42 -2.29 -17.15
C ALA A 257 -25.84 -2.98 -18.39
N ASP A 258 -25.39 -4.22 -18.22
CA ASP A 258 -24.96 -5.13 -19.29
C ASP A 258 -26.13 -6.02 -19.71
N GLY A 259 -27.21 -5.40 -20.22
CA GLY A 259 -28.44 -6.07 -20.63
C GLY A 259 -29.68 -5.75 -19.76
N PRO A 260 -30.73 -6.59 -19.84
CA PRO A 260 -31.95 -6.40 -19.05
C PRO A 260 -31.65 -6.50 -17.54
N VAL A 261 -32.14 -5.53 -16.78
CA VAL A 261 -32.02 -5.49 -15.31
C VAL A 261 -33.38 -5.21 -14.68
N PRO A 262 -33.59 -5.63 -13.42
CA PRO A 262 -34.81 -5.30 -12.68
C PRO A 262 -35.09 -3.79 -12.64
N GLY A 263 -36.37 -3.39 -12.62
CA GLY A 263 -36.76 -1.98 -12.63
C GLY A 263 -36.17 -1.16 -11.47
N TRP A 264 -36.04 -1.78 -10.30
CA TRP A 264 -35.42 -1.16 -9.12
C TRP A 264 -33.94 -0.83 -9.32
N VAL A 265 -33.20 -1.62 -10.13
CA VAL A 265 -31.80 -1.35 -10.48
C VAL A 265 -31.70 -0.09 -11.33
N ASN A 266 -32.55 0.04 -12.35
CA ASN A 266 -32.59 1.24 -13.19
C ASN A 266 -32.92 2.49 -12.36
N GLN A 267 -33.85 2.38 -11.42
CA GLN A 267 -34.18 3.48 -10.51
C GLN A 267 -32.99 3.83 -9.61
N ALA A 268 -32.29 2.84 -9.05
CA ALA A 268 -31.10 3.06 -8.23
C ALA A 268 -29.98 3.77 -9.01
N LEU A 269 -29.74 3.36 -10.26
CA LEU A 269 -28.72 3.97 -11.12
C LEU A 269 -28.95 5.46 -11.40
N THR A 270 -30.19 5.95 -11.35
CA THR A 270 -30.45 7.40 -11.48
C THR A 270 -29.89 8.23 -10.33
N ARG A 271 -29.61 7.60 -9.18
CA ARG A 271 -29.02 8.22 -7.99
C ARG A 271 -27.50 8.07 -7.93
N VAL A 272 -26.92 7.28 -8.83
CA VAL A 272 -25.47 7.05 -8.88
C VAL A 272 -24.82 8.20 -9.64
N PRO A 273 -23.99 9.03 -8.97
CA PRO A 273 -23.34 10.14 -9.63
C PRO A 273 -22.26 9.65 -10.60
N SER A 274 -21.95 10.46 -11.61
CA SER A 274 -20.79 10.20 -12.46
C SER A 274 -19.51 10.42 -11.67
N ASP A 275 -18.57 9.47 -11.75
CA ASP A 275 -17.29 9.53 -11.05
C ASP A 275 -16.22 8.80 -11.88
N SER A 276 -15.04 9.41 -12.01
CA SER A 276 -13.91 8.82 -12.76
C SER A 276 -13.49 7.44 -12.23
N ARG A 277 -13.74 7.15 -10.96
CA ARG A 277 -13.44 5.87 -10.29
C ARG A 277 -14.36 4.74 -10.73
N TRP A 278 -15.41 4.98 -11.51
CA TRP A 278 -16.23 3.90 -12.08
C TRP A 278 -15.53 3.07 -13.15
N HIS A 279 -14.31 3.41 -13.58
CA HIS A 279 -13.62 2.62 -14.58
C HIS A 279 -13.27 1.20 -14.09
N LYS A 280 -13.58 0.15 -14.88
CA LYS A 280 -13.21 -1.26 -14.63
C LYS A 280 -13.87 -1.93 -13.42
N VAL A 281 -14.98 -1.39 -12.90
CA VAL A 281 -15.82 -2.12 -11.95
C VAL A 281 -16.83 -3.00 -12.70
N THR A 282 -17.05 -4.21 -12.21
CA THR A 282 -18.15 -5.08 -12.60
C THR A 282 -18.98 -5.35 -11.36
N ILE A 283 -20.30 -5.18 -11.45
CA ILE A 283 -21.21 -5.44 -10.33
C ILE A 283 -22.20 -6.52 -10.77
N GLU A 284 -22.34 -7.55 -9.96
CA GLU A 284 -23.22 -8.68 -10.19
C GLU A 284 -24.14 -8.87 -8.99
N GLY A 285 -25.45 -8.95 -9.24
CA GLY A 285 -26.44 -9.32 -8.24
C GLY A 285 -26.87 -10.77 -8.39
N GLY A 286 -27.25 -11.40 -7.28
CA GLY A 286 -27.77 -12.77 -7.30
C GLY A 286 -28.12 -13.29 -5.90
N PRO A 287 -28.26 -14.62 -5.75
CA PRO A 287 -28.71 -15.24 -4.50
C PRO A 287 -27.79 -14.98 -3.29
N ALA A 288 -26.49 -14.79 -3.53
CA ALA A 288 -25.51 -14.50 -2.48
C ALA A 288 -25.54 -13.03 -2.02
N GLY A 289 -26.04 -12.13 -2.86
CA GLY A 289 -25.96 -10.69 -2.62
C GLY A 289 -25.57 -9.90 -3.86
N ILE A 290 -25.08 -8.69 -3.61
CA ILE A 290 -24.56 -7.78 -4.62
C ILE A 290 -23.05 -7.73 -4.46
N ARG A 291 -22.33 -8.16 -5.50
CA ARG A 291 -20.87 -8.24 -5.54
C ARG A 291 -20.31 -7.25 -6.54
N ALA A 292 -19.37 -6.40 -6.10
CA ALA A 292 -18.61 -5.51 -6.95
C ALA A 292 -17.16 -5.99 -7.04
N ASP A 293 -16.67 -6.29 -8.24
CA ASP A 293 -15.31 -6.76 -8.51
C ASP A 293 -14.54 -5.72 -9.34
N ARG A 294 -13.27 -5.51 -8.99
CA ARG A 294 -12.39 -4.55 -9.65
C ARG A 294 -10.97 -5.09 -9.78
N LYS A 295 -10.44 -5.06 -11.00
CA LYS A 295 -9.07 -5.51 -11.31
C LYS A 295 -8.08 -4.33 -11.29
N GLY A 296 -6.96 -4.50 -10.60
CA GLY A 296 -5.83 -3.56 -10.61
C GLY A 296 -5.98 -2.32 -9.72
N SER A 297 -6.80 -2.37 -8.68
CA SER A 297 -7.16 -1.21 -7.81
C SER A 297 -6.92 -1.47 -6.31
N ALA A 298 -6.33 -2.60 -5.92
CA ALA A 298 -6.14 -2.94 -4.50
C ALA A 298 -5.34 -1.91 -3.66
N LEU A 299 -4.70 -0.92 -4.28
CA LEU A 299 -3.89 0.10 -3.61
C LEU A 299 -4.61 1.45 -3.40
N ASP A 300 -5.72 1.74 -4.09
CA ASP A 300 -6.28 3.10 -4.18
C ASP A 300 -7.53 3.34 -3.31
N SER A 301 -7.87 2.43 -2.39
CA SER A 301 -9.08 2.51 -1.54
C SER A 301 -10.42 2.62 -2.30
N ASP A 302 -10.43 2.37 -3.62
CA ASP A 302 -11.64 2.43 -4.45
C ASP A 302 -12.71 1.41 -4.01
N TRP A 303 -12.32 0.37 -3.28
CA TRP A 303 -13.25 -0.59 -2.69
C TRP A 303 -14.30 0.08 -1.77
N LEU A 304 -13.99 1.25 -1.19
CA LEU A 304 -14.99 2.05 -0.45
C LEU A 304 -16.10 2.55 -1.38
N VAL A 305 -15.74 2.94 -2.60
CA VAL A 305 -16.68 3.39 -3.62
C VAL A 305 -17.53 2.20 -4.12
N ASP A 306 -16.90 1.04 -4.27
CA ASP A 306 -17.57 -0.21 -4.62
C ASP A 306 -18.56 -0.64 -3.52
N LEU A 307 -18.17 -0.51 -2.24
CA LEU A 307 -19.05 -0.74 -1.09
C LEU A 307 -20.25 0.22 -1.10
N TRP A 308 -20.00 1.52 -1.26
CA TRP A 308 -21.07 2.51 -1.35
C TRP A 308 -22.10 2.15 -2.44
N LEU A 309 -21.62 1.77 -3.63
CA LEU A 309 -22.50 1.40 -4.74
C LEU A 309 -23.32 0.15 -4.42
N ALA A 310 -22.69 -0.89 -3.84
CA ALA A 310 -23.38 -2.11 -3.45
C ALA A 310 -24.45 -1.85 -2.37
N GLU A 311 -24.19 -0.96 -1.42
CA GLU A 311 -25.17 -0.55 -0.40
C GLU A 311 -26.35 0.23 -0.99
N VAL A 312 -26.08 1.19 -1.88
CA VAL A 312 -27.13 1.96 -2.57
C VAL A 312 -28.08 1.02 -3.34
N LEU A 313 -27.52 0.01 -4.02
CA LEU A 313 -28.32 -1.00 -4.72
C LEU A 313 -29.11 -1.89 -3.74
N ALA A 314 -28.48 -2.32 -2.64
CA ALA A 314 -29.15 -3.14 -1.61
C ALA A 314 -30.31 -2.39 -0.93
N ASP A 315 -30.15 -1.09 -0.69
CA ASP A 315 -31.19 -0.24 -0.11
C ASP A 315 -32.32 0.02 -1.09
N ALA A 316 -32.03 0.26 -2.37
CA ALA A 316 -33.04 0.40 -3.40
C ALA A 316 -33.91 -0.86 -3.54
N LYS A 317 -33.32 -2.05 -3.38
CA LYS A 317 -34.06 -3.31 -3.38
C LYS A 317 -34.94 -3.51 -2.14
N SER A 318 -34.53 -2.95 -1.00
CA SER A 318 -35.20 -3.13 0.30
C SER A 318 -36.32 -2.10 0.53
N GLY A 319 -36.21 -0.92 -0.08
CA GLY A 319 -37.18 0.18 0.04
C GLY A 319 -38.13 0.34 -1.16
N GLY A 320 -38.12 -0.60 -2.11
CA GLY A 320 -39.01 -0.65 -3.27
C GLY A 320 -40.10 -1.70 -3.14
#